data_AF-A0A968JRC8-F1
#
_entry.id   AF-A0A968JRC8-F1
#
_cell.length_a   1.000
_cell.length_b   1.000
_cell.length_c   1.000
_cell.angle_alpha   90.00
_cell.angle_beta   90.00
_cell.angle_gamma   90.00
#
_symmetry.space_group_name_H-M   'P 1'
#
loop_
_entity.id
_entity.type
_entity.pdbx_description
1 polymer ?
#
loop_
_entity_poly.entity_id
_entity_poly.type
_entity_poly.pdbx_seq_one_letter_code
_entity_poly.pdbx_strand_id
1 'polypeptide(L)'
;MKAIGWYIEEYGKAQVSMNLTDYTVTGMHHALEACKARAMAKKVQVTGSELIGLTPLAALLDAGRFYARDTALSDSAYLALAVQHLGLEELAPFEVKTRVLDYLIEG
;
A
#
# COMPACT_ATOMS: atom_id res chain seq x y z
N MET A 1 -4.37 14.21 4.25
CA MET A 1 -4.72 13.35 3.11
C MET A 1 -5.87 13.93 2.31
N LYS A 2 -5.98 13.59 1.03
CA LYS A 2 -7.13 13.89 0.16
C LYS A 2 -7.57 12.60 -0.52
N ALA A 3 -8.88 12.36 -0.68
CA ALA A 3 -9.39 11.12 -1.26
C ALA A 3 -10.61 11.35 -2.17
N ILE A 4 -10.75 10.51 -3.20
CA ILE A 4 -11.89 10.50 -4.13
C ILE A 4 -12.26 9.05 -4.49
N GLY A 5 -13.54 8.79 -4.73
CA GLY A 5 -14.04 7.52 -5.25
C GLY A 5 -14.37 7.61 -6.74
N TRP A 6 -14.03 6.59 -7.50
CA TRP A 6 -14.37 6.48 -8.93
C TRP A 6 -14.43 5.01 -9.36
N TYR A 7 -14.98 4.74 -10.54
CA TYR A 7 -15.03 3.41 -11.14
C TYR A 7 -14.07 3.35 -12.33
N ILE A 8 -13.25 2.31 -12.37
CA ILE A 8 -12.27 2.06 -13.43
C ILE A 8 -12.84 0.94 -14.31
N GLU A 9 -13.31 1.30 -15.50
CA GLU A 9 -13.99 0.38 -16.41
C GLU A 9 -13.07 -0.75 -16.87
N GLU A 10 -11.80 -0.44 -17.13
CA GLU A 10 -10.76 -1.37 -17.59
C GLU A 10 -10.50 -2.51 -16.61
N TYR A 11 -10.67 -2.25 -15.31
CA TYR A 11 -10.50 -3.24 -14.26
C TYR A 11 -11.82 -3.81 -13.75
N GLY A 12 -12.96 -3.25 -14.16
CA GLY A 12 -14.27 -3.59 -13.61
C GLY A 12 -14.37 -3.37 -12.10
N LYS A 13 -13.69 -2.35 -11.57
CA LYS A 13 -13.51 -2.13 -10.13
C LYS A 13 -13.83 -0.68 -9.74
N ALA A 14 -14.44 -0.52 -8.57
CA ALA A 14 -14.48 0.77 -7.88
C ALA A 14 -13.18 0.98 -7.09
N GLN A 15 -12.65 2.20 -7.10
CA GLN A 15 -11.43 2.56 -6.40
C GLN A 15 -11.63 3.78 -5.52
N VAL A 16 -11.02 3.74 -4.33
CA VAL A 16 -10.80 4.92 -3.49
C VAL A 16 -9.38 5.41 -3.74
N SER A 17 -9.23 6.44 -4.57
CA SER A 17 -7.93 7.07 -4.83
C SER A 17 -7.59 8.04 -3.70
N MET A 18 -6.36 7.97 -3.20
CA MET A 18 -5.91 8.76 -2.05
C MET A 18 -4.52 9.36 -2.28
N ASN A 19 -4.38 10.62 -1.90
CA ASN A 19 -3.09 11.28 -1.74
C ASN A 19 -2.74 11.34 -0.24
N LEU A 20 -1.77 10.51 0.16
CA LEU A 20 -1.16 10.54 1.48
C LEU A 20 -0.07 11.60 1.49
N THR A 21 -0.41 12.79 1.99
CA THR A 21 0.45 13.98 1.97
C THR A 21 1.60 13.91 2.97
N ASP A 22 1.45 13.09 4.00
CA ASP A 22 2.47 12.82 5.01
C ASP A 22 2.29 11.38 5.51
N TYR A 23 3.22 10.51 5.11
CA TYR A 23 3.16 9.08 5.44
C TYR A 23 3.51 8.80 6.91
N THR A 24 4.20 9.74 7.58
CA THR A 24 4.57 9.61 9.00
C THR A 24 3.38 9.86 9.93
N VAL A 25 2.38 10.62 9.44
CA VAL A 25 1.10 10.84 10.14
C VAL A 25 0.04 9.83 9.70
N THR A 26 -0.06 9.53 8.41
CA THR A 26 -1.00 8.53 7.89
C THR A 26 -0.31 7.61 6.88
N GLY A 27 0.17 6.48 7.39
CA GLY A 27 0.77 5.42 6.57
C GLY A 27 -0.23 4.69 5.66
N MET A 28 0.29 4.06 4.61
CA MET A 28 -0.51 3.31 3.62
C MET A 28 -1.31 2.16 4.25
N HIS A 29 -0.72 1.46 5.21
CA HIS A 29 -1.38 0.39 5.96
C HIS A 29 -2.62 0.89 6.72
N HIS A 30 -2.53 2.05 7.39
CA HIS A 30 -3.68 2.66 8.07
C HIS A 30 -4.80 3.03 7.09
N ALA A 31 -4.45 3.63 5.94
CA ALA A 31 -5.41 4.00 4.91
C ALA A 31 -6.13 2.76 4.34
N LEU A 32 -5.39 1.70 4.04
CA LEU A 32 -5.95 0.46 3.52
C LEU A 32 -6.83 -0.26 4.56
N GLU A 33 -6.38 -0.39 5.80
CA GLU A 33 -7.17 -1.03 6.85
C GLU A 33 -8.47 -0.26 7.16
N ALA A 34 -8.42 1.08 7.11
CA ALA A 34 -9.63 1.90 7.22
C ALA A 34 -10.61 1.65 6.06
N CYS A 35 -10.11 1.54 4.82
CA CYS A 35 -10.92 1.16 3.66
C CYS A 35 -11.51 -0.24 3.82
N LYS A 36 -10.72 -1.24 4.23
CA LYS A 36 -11.17 -2.61 4.49
C LYS A 36 -12.28 -2.64 5.55
N ALA A 37 -12.09 -1.95 6.67
CA ALA A 37 -13.10 -1.88 7.73
C ALA A 37 -14.42 -1.25 7.23
N ARG A 38 -14.33 -0.16 6.44
CA ARG A 38 -15.51 0.50 5.88
C ARG A 38 -16.23 -0.35 4.82
N ALA A 39 -15.47 -1.04 3.97
CA ALA A 39 -15.99 -1.97 2.96
C ALA A 39 -16.72 -3.16 3.63
N MET A 40 -16.11 -3.75 4.66
CA MET A 40 -16.72 -4.84 5.42
C MET A 40 -18.05 -4.45 6.07
N ALA A 41 -18.16 -3.23 6.61
CA ALA A 41 -19.43 -2.70 7.12
C ALA A 41 -20.53 -2.56 6.04
N LYS A 42 -20.15 -2.57 4.76
CA LYS A 42 -21.03 -2.56 3.59
C LYS A 42 -21.13 -3.93 2.90
N LYS A 43 -20.56 -4.98 3.49
CA LYS A 43 -20.52 -6.35 2.94
C LYS A 43 -19.84 -6.42 1.56
N VAL A 44 -18.90 -5.52 1.31
CA VAL A 44 -18.03 -5.55 0.13
C VAL A 44 -16.58 -5.75 0.58
N GLN A 45 -15.74 -6.25 -0.32
CA GLN A 45 -14.34 -6.55 -0.01
C GLN A 45 -13.41 -5.62 -0.78
N VAL A 46 -12.33 -5.17 -0.11
CA VAL A 46 -11.20 -4.55 -0.78
C VAL A 46 -10.28 -5.67 -1.24
N THR A 47 -9.98 -5.74 -2.54
CA THR A 47 -9.19 -6.84 -3.12
C THR A 47 -7.70 -6.58 -3.07
N GLY A 48 -7.27 -5.32 -3.14
CA GLY A 48 -5.87 -4.92 -3.03
C GLY A 48 -5.73 -3.41 -3.12
N SER A 49 -4.53 -2.94 -3.47
CA SER A 49 -4.27 -1.52 -3.71
C SER A 49 -3.26 -1.32 -4.81
N GLU A 50 -3.18 -0.10 -5.30
CA GLU A 50 -2.18 0.32 -6.28
C GLU A 50 -1.43 1.52 -5.72
N LEU A 51 -0.10 1.43 -5.68
CA LEU A 51 0.74 2.60 -5.50
C LEU A 51 0.85 3.31 -6.86
N ILE A 52 0.71 4.63 -6.90
CA ILE A 52 0.99 5.42 -8.10
C ILE A 52 2.32 6.16 -7.90
N GLY A 53 3.24 6.02 -8.85
CA GLY A 53 4.58 6.61 -8.78
C GLY A 53 5.51 5.86 -7.81
N LEU A 54 6.37 6.64 -7.14
CA LEU A 54 7.42 6.17 -6.23
C LEU A 54 7.04 6.40 -4.77
N THR A 55 7.61 5.60 -3.87
CA THR A 55 7.45 5.74 -2.42
C THR A 55 8.79 5.65 -1.70
N PRO A 56 8.98 6.34 -0.55
CA PRO A 56 10.17 6.13 0.29
C PRO A 56 10.23 4.71 0.84
N LEU A 57 11.43 4.16 0.98
CA LEU A 57 11.68 2.83 1.56
C LEU A 57 11.06 2.73 2.96
N ALA A 58 11.26 3.75 3.79
CA ALA A 58 10.74 3.83 5.15
C ALA A 58 9.21 3.64 5.21
N ALA A 59 8.45 4.18 4.25
CA ALA A 59 7.00 4.07 4.24
C ALA A 59 6.51 2.62 4.04
N LEU A 60 7.24 1.83 3.23
CA LEU A 60 6.97 0.40 3.06
C LEU A 60 7.45 -0.41 4.27
N LEU A 61 8.61 -0.08 4.84
CA LEU A 61 9.10 -0.74 6.04
C LEU A 61 8.14 -0.55 7.23
N ASP A 62 7.58 0.65 7.40
CA ASP A 62 6.58 0.91 8.44
C ASP A 62 5.31 0.08 8.23
N ALA A 63 4.85 -0.05 6.97
CA ALA A 63 3.75 -0.95 6.65
C ALA A 63 4.10 -2.42 6.92
N GLY A 64 5.30 -2.85 6.58
CA GLY A 64 5.79 -4.19 6.86
C GLY A 64 5.81 -4.50 8.36
N ARG A 65 6.33 -3.57 9.17
CA ARG A 65 6.34 -3.67 10.64
C ARG A 65 4.93 -3.73 11.22
N PHE A 66 4.00 -2.94 10.69
CA PHE A 66 2.60 -2.97 11.10
C PHE A 66 1.95 -4.36 10.89
N TYR A 67 2.27 -5.04 9.79
CA TYR A 67 1.71 -6.36 9.47
C TYR A 67 2.50 -7.53 10.07
N ALA A 68 3.72 -7.30 10.53
CA ALA A 68 4.57 -8.34 11.11
C ALA A 68 4.04 -8.82 12.47
N ARG A 69 4.13 -10.13 12.69
CA ARG A 69 3.87 -10.74 14.01
C ARG A 69 5.11 -10.73 14.91
N ASP A 70 6.29 -10.67 14.31
CA ASP A 70 7.59 -10.63 14.98
C ASP A 70 8.29 -9.31 14.63
N THR A 71 8.94 -8.70 15.62
CA THR A 71 9.66 -7.43 15.50
C THR A 71 11.11 -7.58 15.05
N ALA A 72 11.63 -8.81 14.93
CA ALA A 72 13.03 -9.09 14.59
C ALA A 72 13.24 -9.62 13.16
N LEU A 73 12.49 -9.09 12.17
CA LEU A 73 12.66 -9.45 10.76
C LEU A 73 13.70 -8.58 10.05
N SER A 74 14.24 -9.08 8.92
CA SER A 74 15.04 -8.28 8.00
C SER A 74 14.18 -7.29 7.23
N ASP A 75 14.79 -6.21 6.73
CA ASP A 75 14.09 -5.23 5.89
C ASP A 75 13.47 -5.87 4.65
N SER A 76 14.15 -6.83 4.01
CA SER A 76 13.60 -7.60 2.89
C SER A 76 12.33 -8.37 3.26
N ALA A 77 12.26 -8.92 4.47
CA ALA A 77 11.07 -9.62 4.96
C ALA A 77 9.93 -8.65 5.30
N TYR A 78 10.24 -7.48 5.89
CA TYR A 78 9.25 -6.42 6.09
C TYR A 78 8.69 -5.91 4.77
N LEU A 79 9.53 -5.70 3.75
CA LEU A 79 9.08 -5.30 2.42
C LEU A 79 8.16 -6.34 1.78
N ALA A 80 8.50 -7.62 1.87
CA ALA A 80 7.65 -8.70 1.38
C ALA A 80 6.26 -8.69 2.06
N LEU A 81 6.23 -8.53 3.39
CA LEU A 81 4.98 -8.39 4.14
C LEU A 81 4.18 -7.15 3.70
N ALA A 82 4.85 -6.02 3.51
CA ALA A 82 4.19 -4.79 3.06
C ALA A 82 3.53 -5.00 1.69
N VAL A 83 4.27 -5.51 0.71
CA VAL A 83 3.76 -5.77 -0.65
C VAL A 83 2.55 -6.72 -0.61
N GLN A 84 2.68 -7.82 0.13
CA GLN A 84 1.62 -8.81 0.28
C GLN A 84 0.36 -8.23 0.94
N HIS A 85 0.49 -7.59 2.11
CA HIS A 85 -0.66 -7.17 2.92
C HIS A 85 -1.32 -5.88 2.42
N LEU A 86 -0.54 -5.01 1.77
CA LEU A 86 -1.08 -3.88 1.02
C LEU A 86 -1.74 -4.33 -0.29
N GLY A 87 -1.45 -5.55 -0.77
CA GLY A 87 -1.99 -6.07 -2.01
C GLY A 87 -1.54 -5.23 -3.22
N LEU A 88 -0.27 -4.79 -3.22
CA LEU A 88 0.28 -3.90 -4.25
C LEU A 88 0.39 -4.55 -5.64
N GLU A 89 0.18 -5.87 -5.70
CA GLU A 89 0.26 -6.68 -6.92
C GLU A 89 -1.10 -7.01 -7.53
N GLU A 90 -2.18 -6.44 -7.01
CA GLU A 90 -3.55 -6.76 -7.41
C GLU A 90 -3.85 -6.44 -8.89
N LEU A 91 -3.28 -5.36 -9.43
CA LEU A 91 -3.52 -4.92 -10.81
C LEU A 91 -2.36 -5.26 -11.75
N ALA A 92 -1.12 -5.24 -11.25
CA ALA A 92 0.10 -5.51 -11.99
C ALA A 92 1.24 -5.89 -11.03
N PRO A 93 2.30 -6.58 -11.49
CA PRO A 93 3.46 -6.90 -10.65
C PRO A 93 4.08 -5.68 -9.97
N PHE A 94 4.51 -5.84 -8.71
CA PHE A 94 5.13 -4.75 -7.95
C PHE A 94 6.64 -4.96 -7.80
N GLU A 95 7.43 -4.30 -8.66
CA GLU A 95 8.88 -4.40 -8.59
C GLU A 95 9.48 -3.36 -7.64
N VAL A 96 9.76 -3.76 -6.40
CA VAL A 96 10.27 -2.87 -5.33
C VAL A 96 11.46 -2.00 -5.80
N LYS A 97 12.39 -2.55 -6.59
CA LYS A 97 13.57 -1.84 -7.09
C LYS A 97 13.25 -0.63 -7.97
N THR A 98 12.12 -0.64 -8.68
CA THR A 98 11.71 0.45 -9.57
C THR A 98 10.68 1.38 -8.93
N ARG A 99 10.12 0.98 -7.77
CA ARG A 99 9.03 1.68 -7.08
C ARG A 99 9.47 2.39 -5.80
N VAL A 100 10.65 2.03 -5.27
CA VAL A 100 11.23 2.63 -4.07
C VAL A 100 12.26 3.69 -4.45
N LEU A 101 12.05 4.92 -3.98
CA LEU A 101 12.88 6.08 -4.34
C LEU A 101 14.36 5.88 -3.94
N ASP A 102 14.59 5.36 -2.74
CA ASP A 102 15.93 5.18 -2.16
C ASP A 102 16.81 4.28 -3.05
N TYR A 103 16.23 3.22 -3.61
CA TYR A 103 16.94 2.30 -4.52
C TYR A 103 17.27 2.90 -5.89
N LEU A 104 16.59 3.99 -6.28
CA LEU A 104 16.84 4.69 -7.54
C LEU A 104 17.89 5.80 -7.41
N ILE A 105 18.14 6.30 -6.20
CA ILE A 105 19.10 7.38 -5.93
C ILE A 105 20.48 6.82 -5.57
N GLU A 106 20.54 5.61 -5.01
CA GLU A 106 21.79 4.92 -4.66
C GLU A 106 22.47 4.19 -5.84
N GLY A 107 21.91 4.29 -7.05
CA GLY A 107 22.46 3.74 -8.30
C GLY A 107 23.06 4.80 -9.21
#